data_AF-A0AA96VJQ9-F1
#
_entry.id   AF-A0AA96VJQ9-F1
#
_cell.length_a   1.000
_cell.length_b   1.000
_cell.length_c   1.000
_cell.angle_alpha   90.00
_cell.angle_beta   90.00
_cell.angle_gamma   90.00
#
_symmetry.space_group_name_H-M   'P 1'
#
loop_
_entity.id
_entity.type
_entity.pdbx_description
1 polymer ?
#
loop_
_entity_poly.entity_id
_entity_poly.type
_entity_poly.pdbx_seq_one_letter_code
_entity_poly.pdbx_strand_id
1 'polypeptide(L)'
;MNFTDISILHTNDMHSYMENFPKKAQLIADIRARNEKEGVPTFVFDSGDLFSGNIFFNMYRGIKEIELMNRIGCQAMTLGNHEFDHGDELLSRLDDFAQFPIVSSNLRYRDEEAADELVPLEDVLEFDMNGKPLYVLGLTTLETQEVASPSDKVLFEDPRKALRRLVDQIMKANPQAHLVLLSHLGYDEDLALAKDFPEVNVILGGHTHTILREPSQVGGVSICQAGQYGRFVGHLSLRCFADGRHEVLAYDLIEVEQLTQEDRAVKAIIDQMRSERDAAFSQPIAVLPQALDGERESIRQGVSSLAPVICQALFERAGQLGLQADGAVINGFGIRASLSAGPIYYSDLVKVLPFSKHVLLVAIRGSDLVASLKTGLHPQMWGIVPDGEDLLVNGRAVEPDRVYQIVTNSFVWSGKDNYDDFHKAEIVQDLGLDIDIISEFFKRQYGG
;
A
#
# COMPACT_ATOMS: atom_id res chain seq x y z
N MET A 1 12.82 -32.99 -24.00
CA MET A 1 11.57 -33.26 -23.24
C MET A 1 10.53 -32.25 -23.74
N ASN A 2 9.25 -32.63 -23.83
CA ASN A 2 8.19 -31.74 -24.34
C ASN A 2 7.68 -30.71 -23.31
N PHE A 3 8.35 -30.59 -22.16
CA PHE A 3 8.02 -29.66 -21.09
C PHE A 3 9.28 -29.20 -20.36
N THR A 4 9.16 -28.11 -19.62
CA THR A 4 10.13 -27.59 -18.66
C THR A 4 9.40 -27.37 -17.34
N ASP A 5 9.91 -27.89 -16.23
CA ASP A 5 9.37 -27.59 -14.90
C ASP A 5 10.05 -26.33 -14.35
N ILE A 6 9.28 -25.42 -13.73
CA ILE A 6 9.76 -24.18 -13.11
C ILE A 6 9.16 -23.98 -11.72
N SER A 7 9.81 -23.15 -10.92
CA SER A 7 9.34 -22.72 -9.60
C SER A 7 9.17 -21.20 -9.59
N ILE A 8 8.03 -20.72 -9.12
CA ILE A 8 7.78 -19.29 -8.92
C ILE A 8 7.47 -19.05 -7.44
N LEU A 9 8.25 -18.19 -6.81
CA LEU A 9 8.04 -17.69 -5.45
C LEU A 9 7.47 -16.28 -5.57
N HIS A 10 6.40 -15.97 -4.86
CA HIS A 10 5.76 -14.67 -4.96
C HIS A 10 5.28 -14.07 -3.64
N THR A 11 5.30 -12.75 -3.61
CA THR A 11 4.75 -11.91 -2.54
C THR A 11 3.94 -10.75 -3.13
N ASN A 12 3.17 -10.10 -2.29
CA ASN A 12 2.35 -8.93 -2.59
C ASN A 12 1.98 -8.23 -1.28
N ASP A 13 1.63 -6.95 -1.34
CA ASP A 13 1.03 -6.18 -0.23
C ASP A 13 1.84 -6.28 1.07
N MET A 14 3.15 -6.09 0.95
CA MET A 14 4.08 -6.18 2.06
C MET A 14 3.90 -5.04 3.05
N HIS A 15 3.54 -3.84 2.58
CA HIS A 15 3.29 -2.65 3.39
C HIS A 15 4.33 -2.43 4.49
N SER A 16 5.61 -2.48 4.11
CA SER A 16 6.75 -2.29 5.02
C SER A 16 6.83 -3.26 6.21
N TYR A 17 6.02 -4.33 6.28
CA TYR A 17 6.13 -5.36 7.32
C TYR A 17 7.37 -6.22 7.07
N MET A 18 8.49 -5.74 7.61
CA MET A 18 9.82 -6.23 7.27
C MET A 18 10.37 -7.27 8.25
N GLU A 19 9.72 -7.47 9.40
CA GLU A 19 10.25 -8.29 10.49
C GLU A 19 10.52 -9.75 10.09
N ASN A 20 9.73 -10.28 9.15
CA ASN A 20 9.80 -11.65 8.70
C ASN A 20 10.76 -11.86 7.51
N PHE A 21 11.39 -10.82 6.96
CA PHE A 21 12.33 -10.96 5.84
C PHE A 21 13.50 -11.91 6.12
N PRO A 22 14.09 -12.01 7.32
CA PRO A 22 15.16 -12.98 7.57
C PRO A 22 14.72 -14.42 7.32
N LYS A 23 13.49 -14.75 7.72
CA LYS A 23 12.89 -16.08 7.48
C LYS A 23 12.56 -16.28 6.00
N LYS A 24 12.01 -15.25 5.33
CA LYS A 24 11.75 -15.29 3.88
C LYS A 24 13.02 -15.52 3.08
N ALA A 25 14.08 -14.77 3.39
CA ALA A 25 15.37 -14.88 2.73
C ALA A 25 15.93 -16.29 2.84
N GLN A 26 15.90 -16.87 4.03
CA GLN A 26 16.35 -18.25 4.24
C GLN A 26 15.48 -19.26 3.48
N LEU A 27 14.15 -19.14 3.54
CA LEU A 27 13.23 -20.00 2.80
C LEU A 27 13.51 -19.98 1.29
N ILE A 28 13.61 -18.77 0.72
CA ILE A 28 13.85 -18.56 -0.71
C ILE A 28 15.22 -19.13 -1.11
N ALA A 29 16.25 -18.92 -0.28
CA ALA A 29 17.58 -19.49 -0.50
C ALA A 29 17.56 -21.03 -0.49
N ASP A 30 16.85 -21.65 0.46
CA ASP A 30 16.74 -23.10 0.57
C ASP A 30 16.01 -23.71 -0.64
N ILE A 31 14.91 -23.09 -1.08
CA ILE A 31 14.15 -23.52 -2.27
C ILE A 31 15.02 -23.37 -3.53
N ARG A 32 15.68 -22.24 -3.72
CA ARG A 32 16.61 -22.03 -4.85
C ARG A 32 17.72 -23.07 -4.88
N ALA A 33 18.38 -23.31 -3.75
CA ALA A 33 19.48 -24.28 -3.66
C ALA A 33 19.01 -25.72 -3.90
N ARG A 34 17.76 -26.06 -3.56
CA ARG A 34 17.15 -27.35 -3.90
C ARG A 34 16.88 -27.44 -5.39
N ASN A 35 16.20 -26.46 -5.95
CA ASN A 35 15.79 -26.45 -7.35
C ASN A 35 16.99 -26.40 -8.31
N GLU A 36 18.07 -25.70 -7.95
CA GLU A 36 19.31 -25.66 -8.72
C GLU A 36 19.93 -27.06 -8.88
N LYS A 37 19.91 -27.90 -7.82
CA LYS A 37 20.40 -29.30 -7.88
C LYS A 37 19.54 -30.17 -8.78
N GLU A 38 18.27 -29.84 -8.92
CA GLU A 38 17.29 -30.54 -9.75
C GLU A 38 17.22 -29.96 -11.18
N GLY A 39 17.92 -28.86 -11.46
CA GLY A 39 17.89 -28.17 -12.75
C GLY A 39 16.58 -27.42 -13.03
N VAL A 40 15.84 -27.05 -11.99
CA VAL A 40 14.55 -26.34 -12.06
C VAL A 40 14.79 -24.83 -11.93
N PRO A 41 14.51 -24.02 -12.98
CA PRO A 41 14.59 -22.57 -12.89
C PRO A 41 13.65 -22.05 -11.80
N THR A 42 14.15 -21.12 -10.97
CA THR A 42 13.38 -20.53 -9.86
C THR A 42 13.31 -19.02 -10.03
N PHE A 43 12.09 -18.49 -10.03
CA PHE A 43 11.79 -17.08 -10.13
C PHE A 43 11.24 -16.54 -8.81
N VAL A 44 11.60 -15.31 -8.44
CA VAL A 44 11.05 -14.60 -7.27
C VAL A 44 10.44 -13.29 -7.75
N PHE A 45 9.14 -13.14 -7.59
CA PHE A 45 8.40 -11.96 -8.07
C PHE A 45 7.60 -11.31 -6.96
N ASP A 46 7.33 -10.01 -7.10
CA ASP A 46 6.46 -9.27 -6.20
C ASP A 46 5.37 -8.52 -6.96
N SER A 47 4.15 -8.56 -6.45
CA SER A 47 2.99 -8.00 -7.13
C SER A 47 2.61 -6.60 -6.63
N GLY A 48 3.51 -5.86 -5.99
CA GLY A 48 3.30 -4.45 -5.62
C GLY A 48 2.84 -4.23 -4.18
N ASP A 49 2.71 -2.96 -3.79
CA ASP A 49 2.49 -2.47 -2.42
C ASP A 49 3.56 -2.97 -1.45
N LEU A 50 4.82 -2.75 -1.84
CA LEU A 50 5.96 -2.90 -0.97
C LEU A 50 5.97 -1.81 0.10
N PHE A 51 5.53 -0.61 -0.27
CA PHE A 51 5.59 0.61 0.54
C PHE A 51 4.35 0.85 1.42
N SER A 52 4.47 1.87 2.27
CA SER A 52 3.46 2.31 3.22
C SER A 52 3.14 1.31 4.33
N GLY A 53 2.32 1.69 5.31
CA GLY A 53 1.76 0.78 6.31
C GLY A 53 2.49 0.64 7.66
N ASN A 54 3.73 1.13 7.81
CA ASN A 54 4.33 1.31 9.14
C ASN A 54 5.44 2.36 9.21
N ILE A 55 5.95 2.59 10.42
CA ILE A 55 6.91 3.65 10.74
C ILE A 55 8.26 3.51 10.04
N PHE A 56 8.67 2.31 9.64
CA PHE A 56 9.92 2.13 8.90
C PHE A 56 9.85 2.78 7.52
N PHE A 57 8.69 2.78 6.88
CA PHE A 57 8.50 3.48 5.61
C PHE A 57 8.80 4.98 5.76
N ASN A 58 8.33 5.60 6.84
CA ASN A 58 8.59 7.03 7.08
C ASN A 58 10.06 7.30 7.40
N MET A 59 10.71 6.39 8.12
CA MET A 59 12.12 6.53 8.47
C MET A 59 13.05 6.38 7.25
N TYR A 60 12.74 5.45 6.34
CA TYR A 60 13.65 5.05 5.26
C TYR A 60 13.17 5.40 3.86
N ARG A 61 11.93 5.88 3.71
CA ARG A 61 11.31 6.26 2.44
C ARG A 61 11.48 5.18 1.37
N GLY A 62 11.13 3.93 1.69
CA GLY A 62 11.17 2.79 0.75
C GLY A 62 12.56 2.17 0.50
N ILE A 63 13.66 2.84 0.87
CA ILE A 63 15.03 2.38 0.57
C ILE A 63 15.34 1.05 1.26
N LYS A 64 14.89 0.86 2.50
CA LYS A 64 15.16 -0.39 3.25
C LYS A 64 14.33 -1.55 2.74
N GLU A 65 13.11 -1.28 2.33
CA GLU A 65 12.23 -2.24 1.69
C GLU A 65 12.88 -2.76 0.40
N ILE A 66 13.36 -1.86 -0.48
CA ILE A 66 14.08 -2.22 -1.71
C ILE A 66 15.37 -3.00 -1.38
N GLU A 67 16.14 -2.56 -0.38
CA GLU A 67 17.36 -3.28 0.05
C GLU A 67 17.03 -4.73 0.44
N LEU A 68 15.95 -4.95 1.18
CA LEU A 68 15.53 -6.28 1.59
C LEU A 68 15.01 -7.12 0.41
N MET A 69 14.32 -6.50 -0.55
CA MET A 69 13.91 -7.17 -1.80
C MET A 69 15.12 -7.61 -2.65
N ASN A 70 16.18 -6.81 -2.70
CA ASN A 70 17.45 -7.21 -3.31
C ASN A 70 18.06 -8.43 -2.59
N ARG A 71 18.01 -8.46 -1.25
CA ARG A 71 18.60 -9.55 -0.44
C ARG A 71 17.87 -10.88 -0.60
N ILE A 72 16.55 -10.86 -0.79
CA ILE A 72 15.80 -12.09 -1.14
C ILE A 72 15.97 -12.46 -2.62
N GLY A 73 16.65 -11.62 -3.39
CA GLY A 73 16.87 -11.78 -4.82
C GLY A 73 15.56 -11.70 -5.61
N CYS A 74 14.72 -10.72 -5.32
CA CYS A 74 13.59 -10.41 -6.21
C CYS A 74 14.10 -10.23 -7.65
N GLN A 75 13.35 -10.73 -8.63
CA GLN A 75 13.74 -10.70 -10.05
C GLN A 75 12.86 -9.77 -10.88
N ALA A 76 11.63 -9.51 -10.45
CA ALA A 76 10.75 -8.51 -11.02
C ALA A 76 9.69 -8.12 -9.98
N MET A 77 9.30 -6.87 -10.00
CA MET A 77 8.21 -6.35 -9.19
C MET A 77 7.30 -5.48 -10.06
N THR A 78 5.99 -5.54 -9.87
CA THR A 78 5.09 -4.51 -10.40
C THR A 78 4.79 -3.45 -9.36
N LEU A 79 4.24 -2.32 -9.78
CA LEU A 79 3.85 -1.24 -8.88
C LEU A 79 2.40 -1.45 -8.46
N GLY A 80 2.15 -1.29 -7.17
CA GLY A 80 0.84 -1.02 -6.59
C GLY A 80 0.61 0.47 -6.36
N ASN A 81 -0.52 0.82 -5.76
CA ASN A 81 -0.87 2.21 -5.53
C ASN A 81 0.00 2.84 -4.44
N HIS A 82 0.39 2.07 -3.41
CA HIS A 82 1.16 2.62 -2.29
C HIS A 82 2.62 2.93 -2.65
N GLU A 83 3.09 2.52 -3.82
CA GLU A 83 4.36 3.00 -4.38
C GLU A 83 4.37 4.51 -4.65
N PHE A 84 3.19 5.15 -4.70
CA PHE A 84 2.99 6.57 -4.99
C PHE A 84 2.55 7.40 -3.78
N ASP A 85 2.51 6.84 -2.57
CA ASP A 85 2.05 7.55 -1.35
C ASP A 85 2.86 8.82 -1.03
N HIS A 86 4.15 8.81 -1.35
CA HIS A 86 5.04 9.98 -1.20
C HIS A 86 5.43 10.61 -2.54
N GLY A 87 4.61 10.43 -3.56
CA GLY A 87 4.94 10.78 -4.93
C GLY A 87 5.92 9.80 -5.58
N ASP A 88 6.29 10.12 -6.81
CA ASP A 88 7.08 9.28 -7.72
C ASP A 88 8.57 9.60 -7.71
N GLU A 89 9.06 10.40 -6.76
CA GLU A 89 10.48 10.78 -6.66
C GLU A 89 11.39 9.57 -6.45
N LEU A 90 11.03 8.64 -5.55
CA LEU A 90 11.81 7.42 -5.34
C LEU A 90 11.80 6.53 -6.60
N LEU A 91 10.67 6.49 -7.31
CA LEU A 91 10.52 5.71 -8.54
C LEU A 91 11.48 6.22 -9.63
N SER A 92 11.66 7.53 -9.74
CA SER A 92 12.63 8.14 -10.66
C SER A 92 14.10 7.80 -10.35
N ARG A 93 14.37 7.25 -9.16
CA ARG A 93 15.71 6.91 -8.68
C ARG A 93 15.84 5.44 -8.32
N LEU A 94 14.93 4.58 -8.77
CA LEU A 94 14.97 3.15 -8.46
C LEU A 94 16.27 2.50 -8.91
N ASP A 95 16.87 2.94 -10.02
CA ASP A 95 18.15 2.42 -10.51
C ASP A 95 19.31 2.64 -9.52
N ASP A 96 19.20 3.59 -8.58
CA ASP A 96 20.19 3.80 -7.52
C ASP A 96 20.14 2.68 -6.46
N PHE A 97 18.99 2.01 -6.30
CA PHE A 97 18.69 1.15 -5.14
C PHE A 97 18.23 -0.26 -5.50
N ALA A 98 17.38 -0.43 -6.51
CA ALA A 98 16.80 -1.70 -6.92
C ALA A 98 17.77 -2.45 -7.84
N GLN A 99 18.01 -3.73 -7.53
CA GLN A 99 18.82 -4.64 -8.34
C GLN A 99 17.96 -5.53 -9.26
N PHE A 100 16.69 -5.18 -9.40
CA PHE A 100 15.68 -5.87 -10.19
C PHE A 100 14.82 -4.85 -10.92
N PRO A 101 14.35 -5.18 -12.14
CA PRO A 101 13.47 -4.30 -12.89
C PRO A 101 12.09 -4.18 -12.25
N ILE A 102 11.51 -3.00 -12.39
CA ILE A 102 10.09 -2.76 -12.18
C ILE A 102 9.36 -2.88 -13.51
N VAL A 103 8.30 -3.68 -13.54
CA VAL A 103 7.48 -3.90 -14.74
C VAL A 103 6.08 -3.31 -14.54
N SER A 104 5.65 -2.43 -15.45
CA SER A 104 4.27 -1.94 -15.47
C SER A 104 3.88 -1.56 -16.91
N SER A 105 3.03 -2.40 -17.49
CA SER A 105 2.63 -2.35 -18.89
C SER A 105 1.67 -1.20 -19.20
N ASN A 106 0.95 -0.69 -18.20
CA ASN A 106 -0.07 0.34 -18.34
C ASN A 106 0.31 1.68 -17.70
N LEU A 107 1.55 1.85 -17.24
CA LEU A 107 2.06 3.10 -16.67
C LEU A 107 3.12 3.72 -17.58
N ARG A 108 3.03 5.03 -17.77
CA ARG A 108 3.98 5.83 -18.58
C ARG A 108 4.37 7.10 -17.82
N TYR A 109 5.62 7.53 -17.98
CA TYR A 109 6.08 8.83 -17.52
C TYR A 109 6.09 9.83 -18.68
N ARG A 110 5.63 11.05 -18.42
CA ARG A 110 5.80 12.18 -19.34
C ARG A 110 7.25 12.65 -19.30
N ASP A 111 7.89 12.74 -20.46
CA ASP A 111 9.25 13.27 -20.57
C ASP A 111 9.27 14.79 -20.25
N GLU A 112 10.26 15.23 -19.45
CA GLU A 112 10.43 16.63 -19.05
C GLU A 112 11.00 17.53 -20.17
N GLU A 113 11.79 16.97 -21.08
CA GLU A 113 12.45 17.67 -22.18
C GLU A 113 11.63 17.61 -23.48
N ALA A 114 10.82 16.58 -23.65
CA ALA A 114 9.94 16.38 -24.80
C ALA A 114 8.49 16.09 -24.35
N ALA A 115 7.69 17.13 -24.14
CA ALA A 115 6.32 17.04 -23.59
C ALA A 115 5.35 16.07 -24.30
N ASP A 116 5.68 15.59 -25.51
CA ASP A 116 4.91 14.63 -26.30
C ASP A 116 5.47 13.19 -26.30
N GLU A 117 6.66 12.95 -25.73
CA GLU A 117 7.25 11.60 -25.60
C GLU A 117 6.97 11.01 -24.22
N LEU A 118 6.55 9.74 -24.22
CA LEU A 118 6.27 8.97 -23.02
C LEU A 118 7.42 8.00 -22.78
N VAL A 119 8.08 8.10 -21.63
CA VAL A 119 9.10 7.14 -21.20
C VAL A 119 8.37 5.97 -20.54
N PRO A 120 8.40 4.76 -21.14
CA PRO A 120 7.80 3.59 -20.52
C PRO A 120 8.70 3.08 -19.38
N LEU A 121 8.08 2.61 -18.30
CA LEU A 121 8.72 1.56 -17.49
C LEU A 121 8.87 0.31 -18.36
N GLU A 122 9.66 -0.66 -17.93
CA GLU A 122 9.75 -1.94 -18.65
C GLU A 122 8.33 -2.53 -18.83
N ASP A 123 7.90 -2.66 -20.09
CA ASP A 123 6.54 -3.11 -20.43
C ASP A 123 6.38 -4.62 -20.28
N VAL A 124 7.46 -5.34 -20.60
CA VAL A 124 7.55 -6.81 -20.62
C VAL A 124 9.00 -7.18 -20.33
N LEU A 125 9.19 -8.13 -19.41
CA LEU A 125 10.49 -8.74 -19.14
C LEU A 125 10.54 -10.15 -19.73
N GLU A 126 11.69 -10.56 -20.24
CA GLU A 126 11.93 -11.93 -20.73
C GLU A 126 12.94 -12.64 -19.83
N PHE A 127 12.54 -13.77 -19.26
CA PHE A 127 13.39 -14.65 -18.46
C PHE A 127 13.63 -15.99 -19.17
N ASP A 128 14.76 -16.64 -18.89
CA ASP A 128 15.07 -17.95 -19.46
C ASP A 128 14.62 -19.11 -18.54
N MET A 129 13.80 -20.01 -19.09
CA MET A 129 13.39 -21.28 -18.49
C MET A 129 14.12 -22.44 -19.15
N ASN A 130 15.45 -22.51 -18.99
CA ASN A 130 16.30 -23.53 -19.63
C ASN A 130 16.19 -23.52 -21.17
N GLY A 131 16.42 -22.36 -21.78
CA GLY A 131 16.39 -22.16 -23.24
C GLY A 131 15.01 -21.85 -23.81
N LYS A 132 14.01 -21.55 -22.98
CA LYS A 132 12.66 -21.12 -23.39
C LYS A 132 12.28 -19.82 -22.70
N PRO A 133 11.69 -18.84 -23.41
CA PRO A 133 11.34 -17.56 -22.82
C PRO A 133 10.10 -17.65 -21.92
N LEU A 134 10.17 -17.01 -20.76
CA LEU A 134 9.07 -16.65 -19.88
C LEU A 134 8.88 -15.14 -19.94
N TYR A 135 7.73 -14.70 -20.41
CA TYR A 135 7.38 -13.30 -20.48
C TYR A 135 6.65 -12.89 -19.20
N VAL A 136 7.13 -11.83 -18.56
CA VAL A 136 6.54 -11.26 -17.35
C VAL A 136 6.03 -9.86 -17.66
N LEU A 137 4.74 -9.63 -17.43
CA LEU A 137 4.08 -8.33 -17.59
C LEU A 137 3.65 -7.80 -16.22
N GLY A 138 3.39 -6.50 -16.13
CA GLY A 138 2.98 -5.84 -14.90
C GLY A 138 1.73 -4.99 -15.13
N LEU A 139 0.80 -4.93 -14.18
CA LEU A 139 -0.32 -3.99 -14.23
C LEU A 139 -0.52 -3.30 -12.89
N THR A 140 -0.73 -2.00 -12.94
CA THR A 140 -0.99 -1.14 -11.79
C THR A 140 -2.41 -0.57 -11.85
N THR A 141 -3.11 -0.57 -10.72
CA THR A 141 -4.51 -0.09 -10.65
C THR A 141 -4.64 1.38 -11.04
N LEU A 142 -5.72 1.71 -11.76
CA LEU A 142 -6.10 3.09 -12.06
C LEU A 142 -6.49 3.86 -10.80
N GLU A 143 -6.93 3.15 -9.76
CA GLU A 143 -7.28 3.73 -8.45
C GLU A 143 -6.10 4.51 -7.84
N THR A 144 -4.86 4.21 -8.24
CA THR A 144 -3.65 4.96 -7.85
C THR A 144 -3.80 6.47 -8.03
N GLN A 145 -4.50 6.91 -9.07
CA GLN A 145 -4.75 8.34 -9.34
C GLN A 145 -5.67 9.00 -8.31
N GLU A 146 -6.48 8.20 -7.61
CA GLU A 146 -7.50 8.65 -6.65
C GLU A 146 -7.04 8.43 -5.19
N VAL A 147 -6.29 7.36 -4.94
CA VAL A 147 -5.97 6.89 -3.58
C VAL A 147 -4.53 7.13 -3.14
N ALA A 148 -3.65 7.56 -4.05
CA ALA A 148 -2.24 7.85 -3.76
C ALA A 148 -1.86 9.25 -4.24
N SER A 149 -0.56 9.54 -4.38
CA SER A 149 -0.05 10.87 -4.78
C SER A 149 0.86 10.87 -6.02
N PRO A 150 0.52 10.16 -7.13
CA PRO A 150 1.35 10.22 -8.33
C PRO A 150 1.42 11.66 -8.89
N SER A 151 2.59 12.10 -9.37
CA SER A 151 2.66 13.40 -10.05
C SER A 151 1.91 13.41 -11.38
N ASP A 152 1.60 14.60 -11.90
CA ASP A 152 0.99 14.82 -13.22
C ASP A 152 1.82 14.24 -14.40
N LYS A 153 3.05 13.80 -14.14
CA LYS A 153 3.91 13.11 -15.11
C LYS A 153 3.56 11.65 -15.25
N VAL A 154 2.95 11.03 -14.24
CA VAL A 154 2.57 9.62 -14.26
C VAL A 154 1.22 9.46 -14.94
N LEU A 155 1.21 8.76 -16.07
CA LEU A 155 0.04 8.55 -16.89
C LEU A 155 -0.31 7.07 -16.90
N PHE A 156 -1.59 6.79 -16.71
CA PHE A 156 -2.12 5.44 -16.70
C PHE A 156 -2.97 5.18 -17.95
N GLU A 157 -2.61 4.16 -18.70
CA GLU A 157 -3.45 3.57 -19.74
C GLU A 157 -4.45 2.59 -19.08
N ASP A 158 -5.59 2.39 -19.74
CA ASP A 158 -6.49 1.27 -19.42
C ASP A 158 -5.71 -0.06 -19.37
N PRO A 159 -5.69 -0.77 -18.21
CA PRO A 159 -4.88 -1.97 -18.02
C PRO A 159 -5.16 -3.06 -19.06
N ARG A 160 -6.42 -3.23 -19.45
CA ARG A 160 -6.85 -4.26 -20.40
C ARG A 160 -6.39 -3.94 -21.81
N LYS A 161 -6.45 -2.69 -22.25
CA LYS A 161 -5.94 -2.25 -23.56
C LYS A 161 -4.42 -2.43 -23.64
N ALA A 162 -3.70 -2.02 -22.61
CA ALA A 162 -2.26 -2.18 -22.53
C ALA A 162 -1.87 -3.68 -22.59
N LEU A 163 -2.52 -4.52 -21.77
CA LEU A 163 -2.28 -5.95 -21.76
C LEU A 163 -2.59 -6.60 -23.12
N ARG A 164 -3.73 -6.29 -23.74
CA ARG A 164 -4.11 -6.87 -25.05
C ARG A 164 -3.10 -6.56 -26.13
N ARG A 165 -2.63 -5.32 -26.19
CA ARG A 165 -1.60 -4.88 -27.13
C ARG A 165 -0.33 -5.72 -27.00
N LEU A 166 0.16 -5.92 -25.78
CA LEU A 166 1.40 -6.66 -25.53
C LEU A 166 1.23 -8.17 -25.73
N VAL A 167 0.14 -8.76 -25.23
CA VAL A 167 -0.14 -10.18 -25.45
C VAL A 167 -0.27 -10.50 -26.94
N ASP A 168 -0.96 -9.66 -27.73
CA ASP A 168 -1.05 -9.86 -29.18
C ASP A 168 0.32 -9.79 -29.88
N GLN A 169 1.18 -8.85 -29.45
CA GLN A 169 2.53 -8.73 -29.98
C GLN A 169 3.37 -9.97 -29.66
N ILE A 170 3.36 -10.42 -28.39
CA ILE A 170 4.11 -11.59 -27.93
C ILE A 170 3.59 -12.84 -28.63
N MET A 171 2.28 -13.10 -28.63
CA MET A 171 1.70 -14.30 -29.22
C MET A 171 1.85 -14.35 -30.75
N LYS A 172 1.89 -13.20 -31.42
CA LYS A 172 2.19 -13.13 -32.86
C LYS A 172 3.65 -13.49 -33.15
N ALA A 173 4.59 -13.06 -32.31
CA ALA A 173 6.01 -13.35 -32.46
C ALA A 173 6.36 -14.79 -32.03
N ASN A 174 5.73 -15.25 -30.94
CA ASN A 174 5.92 -16.55 -30.34
C ASN A 174 4.56 -17.11 -29.85
N PRO A 175 3.84 -17.88 -30.68
CA PRO A 175 2.55 -18.47 -30.32
C PRO A 175 2.60 -19.48 -29.15
N GLN A 176 3.79 -19.87 -28.71
CA GLN A 176 4.05 -20.82 -27.63
C GLN A 176 4.66 -20.12 -26.41
N ALA A 177 4.59 -18.79 -26.35
CA ALA A 177 5.07 -17.99 -25.24
C ALA A 177 4.39 -18.40 -23.93
N HIS A 178 5.19 -18.42 -22.85
CA HIS A 178 4.65 -18.53 -21.51
C HIS A 178 4.55 -17.14 -20.88
N LEU A 179 3.39 -16.81 -20.32
CA LEU A 179 3.03 -15.46 -19.88
C LEU A 179 2.67 -15.46 -18.40
N VAL A 180 3.41 -14.71 -17.59
CA VAL A 180 3.10 -14.41 -16.19
C VAL A 180 2.74 -12.94 -16.07
N LEU A 181 1.61 -12.66 -15.43
CA LEU A 181 1.15 -11.31 -15.14
C LEU A 181 1.34 -11.03 -13.65
N LEU A 182 2.14 -10.03 -13.32
CA LEU A 182 2.17 -9.41 -11.99
C LEU A 182 1.07 -8.34 -11.97
N SER A 183 0.01 -8.57 -11.22
CA SER A 183 -1.18 -7.72 -11.23
C SER A 183 -1.41 -7.08 -9.87
N HIS A 184 -1.46 -5.75 -9.84
CA HIS A 184 -1.90 -4.98 -8.69
C HIS A 184 -3.26 -4.33 -8.94
N LEU A 185 -4.22 -5.14 -9.43
CA LEU A 185 -5.59 -4.68 -9.75
C LEU A 185 -6.65 -5.21 -8.76
N GLY A 186 -6.30 -6.25 -8.00
CA GLY A 186 -7.22 -6.90 -7.08
C GLY A 186 -7.86 -8.16 -7.64
N TYR A 187 -8.25 -9.06 -6.73
CA TYR A 187 -8.62 -10.43 -7.06
C TYR A 187 -9.83 -10.55 -8.00
N ASP A 188 -10.86 -9.72 -7.82
CA ASP A 188 -12.05 -9.77 -8.69
C ASP A 188 -11.72 -9.31 -10.12
N GLU A 189 -10.82 -8.32 -10.26
CA GLU A 189 -10.35 -7.87 -11.57
C GLU A 189 -9.43 -8.91 -12.21
N ASP A 190 -8.58 -9.58 -11.42
CA ASP A 190 -7.76 -10.70 -11.89
C ASP A 190 -8.61 -11.87 -12.41
N LEU A 191 -9.71 -12.20 -11.73
CA LEU A 191 -10.68 -13.19 -12.20
C LEU A 191 -11.34 -12.78 -13.52
N ALA A 192 -11.58 -11.49 -13.73
CA ALA A 192 -12.16 -10.98 -14.96
C ALA A 192 -11.12 -10.97 -16.10
N LEU A 193 -9.88 -10.55 -15.82
CA LEU A 193 -8.76 -10.61 -16.76
C LEU A 193 -8.50 -12.04 -17.23
N ALA A 194 -8.49 -13.01 -16.33
CA ALA A 194 -8.28 -14.41 -16.71
C ALA A 194 -9.34 -14.96 -17.69
N LYS A 195 -10.57 -14.41 -17.69
CA LYS A 195 -11.61 -14.78 -18.69
C LYS A 195 -11.32 -14.17 -20.06
N ASP A 196 -10.83 -12.94 -20.07
CA ASP A 196 -10.68 -12.15 -21.28
C ASP A 196 -9.30 -12.34 -21.95
N PHE A 197 -8.33 -12.89 -21.20
CA PHE A 197 -6.95 -13.14 -21.63
C PHE A 197 -6.54 -14.60 -21.40
N PRO A 198 -7.18 -15.58 -22.06
CA PRO A 198 -6.85 -17.00 -21.92
C PRO A 198 -5.43 -17.38 -22.38
N GLU A 199 -4.72 -16.46 -23.04
CA GLU A 199 -3.31 -16.63 -23.41
C GLU A 199 -2.34 -16.45 -22.23
N VAL A 200 -2.75 -15.72 -21.19
CA VAL A 200 -1.94 -15.58 -19.96
C VAL A 200 -1.94 -16.91 -19.23
N ASN A 201 -0.78 -17.38 -18.77
CA ASN A 201 -0.72 -18.64 -18.03
C ASN A 201 -1.00 -18.42 -16.54
N VAL A 202 -0.35 -17.42 -15.94
CA VAL A 202 -0.41 -17.20 -14.49
C VAL A 202 -0.63 -15.73 -14.21
N ILE A 203 -1.53 -15.43 -13.26
CA ILE A 203 -1.67 -14.11 -12.65
C ILE A 203 -1.21 -14.23 -11.19
N LEU A 204 -0.23 -13.42 -10.82
CA LEU A 204 0.21 -13.20 -9.45
C LEU A 204 -0.38 -11.86 -9.02
N GLY A 205 -1.39 -11.90 -8.15
CA GLY A 205 -2.21 -10.75 -7.77
C GLY A 205 -1.72 -10.03 -6.52
N GLY A 206 -2.24 -8.82 -6.29
CA GLY A 206 -2.04 -7.94 -5.14
C GLY A 206 -3.31 -7.13 -4.79
N HIS A 207 -3.17 -5.99 -4.12
CA HIS A 207 -4.19 -4.96 -3.81
C HIS A 207 -5.25 -5.37 -2.77
N THR A 208 -5.92 -6.49 -3.02
CA THR A 208 -7.08 -6.96 -2.21
C THR A 208 -6.70 -7.80 -0.99
N HIS A 209 -5.40 -8.06 -0.79
CA HIS A 209 -4.85 -8.86 0.30
C HIS A 209 -5.40 -10.29 0.38
N THR A 210 -5.84 -10.84 -0.75
CA THR A 210 -6.56 -12.12 -0.80
C THR A 210 -5.64 -13.27 -0.42
N ILE A 211 -6.11 -14.13 0.49
CA ILE A 211 -5.39 -15.36 0.89
C ILE A 211 -5.92 -16.51 0.06
N LEU A 212 -5.17 -16.92 -0.96
CA LEU A 212 -5.47 -18.11 -1.76
C LEU A 212 -4.60 -19.27 -1.25
N ARG A 213 -5.22 -20.30 -0.66
CA ARG A 213 -4.50 -21.52 -0.25
C ARG A 213 -4.27 -22.49 -1.42
N GLU A 214 -5.05 -22.34 -2.47
CA GLU A 214 -4.93 -23.05 -3.74
C GLU A 214 -5.13 -22.03 -4.86
N PRO A 215 -4.47 -22.18 -6.03
CA PRO A 215 -4.65 -21.27 -7.15
C PRO A 215 -6.08 -21.35 -7.69
N SER A 216 -6.68 -20.19 -7.94
CA SER A 216 -7.96 -20.12 -8.65
C SER A 216 -7.73 -20.39 -10.14
N GLN A 217 -8.63 -21.14 -10.78
CA GLN A 217 -8.49 -21.56 -12.18
C GLN A 217 -9.63 -20.96 -13.01
N VAL A 218 -9.28 -20.15 -14.01
CA VAL A 218 -10.27 -19.51 -14.89
C VAL A 218 -9.77 -19.60 -16.32
N GLY A 219 -10.51 -20.29 -17.19
CA GLY A 219 -10.15 -20.36 -18.62
C GLY A 219 -8.80 -21.04 -18.93
N GLY A 220 -8.21 -21.77 -17.98
CA GLY A 220 -6.86 -22.33 -18.09
C GLY A 220 -5.74 -21.41 -17.56
N VAL A 221 -6.11 -20.25 -17.00
CA VAL A 221 -5.21 -19.33 -16.29
C VAL A 221 -5.23 -19.65 -14.80
N SER A 222 -4.05 -19.74 -14.19
CA SER A 222 -3.86 -19.92 -12.74
C SER A 222 -3.70 -18.57 -12.05
N ILE A 223 -4.52 -18.27 -11.05
CA ILE A 223 -4.46 -17.01 -10.28
C ILE A 223 -4.02 -17.32 -8.85
N CYS A 224 -2.99 -16.62 -8.38
CA CYS A 224 -2.44 -16.75 -7.04
C CYS A 224 -2.32 -15.39 -6.36
N GLN A 225 -2.50 -15.35 -5.04
CA GLN A 225 -2.25 -14.16 -4.21
C GLN A 225 -1.85 -14.61 -2.80
N ALA A 226 -0.83 -13.97 -2.22
CA ALA A 226 -0.17 -14.39 -1.00
C ALA A 226 -0.54 -13.53 0.24
N GLY A 227 -1.81 -13.13 0.36
CA GLY A 227 -2.27 -12.37 1.52
C GLY A 227 -1.64 -10.99 1.59
N GLN A 228 -1.05 -10.63 2.74
CA GLN A 228 -0.44 -9.31 2.98
C GLN A 228 0.57 -9.36 4.14
N TYR A 229 1.25 -8.23 4.40
CA TYR A 229 2.08 -7.94 5.57
C TYR A 229 3.24 -8.90 5.78
N GLY A 230 3.76 -9.42 4.67
CA GLY A 230 4.85 -10.38 4.69
C GLY A 230 4.58 -11.67 5.45
N ARG A 231 3.31 -12.01 5.69
CA ARG A 231 2.91 -13.21 6.41
C ARG A 231 3.17 -14.49 5.62
N PHE A 232 3.08 -14.42 4.30
CA PHE A 232 3.22 -15.57 3.43
C PHE A 232 4.28 -15.37 2.34
N VAL A 233 4.74 -16.49 1.80
CA VAL A 233 5.40 -16.61 0.49
C VAL A 233 4.61 -17.66 -0.28
N GLY A 234 4.07 -17.29 -1.44
CA GLY A 234 3.45 -18.24 -2.35
C GLY A 234 4.54 -19.00 -3.12
N HIS A 235 4.46 -20.33 -3.15
CA HIS A 235 5.38 -21.18 -3.91
C HIS A 235 4.59 -22.00 -4.91
N LEU A 236 4.73 -21.65 -6.18
CA LEU A 236 4.03 -22.27 -7.31
C LEU A 236 5.00 -23.09 -8.14
N SER A 237 4.80 -24.40 -8.20
CA SER A 237 5.53 -25.31 -9.09
C SER A 237 4.72 -25.55 -10.35
N LEU A 238 5.29 -25.27 -11.52
CA LEU A 238 4.62 -25.38 -12.81
C LEU A 238 5.35 -26.31 -13.75
N ARG A 239 4.59 -27.02 -14.58
CA ARG A 239 5.08 -27.68 -15.79
C ARG A 239 4.65 -26.89 -17.00
N CYS A 240 5.62 -26.34 -17.73
CA CYS A 240 5.42 -25.54 -18.93
C CYS A 240 5.65 -26.39 -20.19
N PHE A 241 4.60 -26.62 -20.99
CA PHE A 241 4.64 -27.46 -22.19
C PHE A 241 5.09 -26.66 -23.42
N ALA A 242 5.73 -27.34 -24.37
CA ALA A 242 6.18 -26.72 -25.61
C ALA A 242 5.06 -26.15 -26.51
N ASP A 243 3.79 -26.44 -26.23
CA ASP A 243 2.63 -25.88 -26.94
C ASP A 243 2.06 -24.62 -26.27
N GLY A 244 2.75 -24.04 -25.29
CA GLY A 244 2.34 -22.84 -24.56
C GLY A 244 1.41 -23.10 -23.36
N ARG A 245 0.93 -24.35 -23.19
CA ARG A 245 0.11 -24.71 -22.01
C ARG A 245 0.97 -24.89 -20.77
N HIS A 246 0.34 -24.81 -19.60
CA HIS A 246 0.98 -25.16 -18.34
C HIS A 246 0.10 -26.09 -17.50
N GLU A 247 0.70 -26.73 -16.49
CA GLU A 247 0.04 -27.51 -15.45
C GLU A 247 0.61 -27.10 -14.10
N VAL A 248 -0.25 -26.83 -13.11
CA VAL A 248 0.17 -26.61 -11.73
C VAL A 248 0.50 -27.95 -11.10
N LEU A 249 1.77 -28.17 -10.77
CA LEU A 249 2.25 -29.38 -10.12
C LEU A 249 1.98 -29.34 -8.61
N ALA A 250 2.19 -28.19 -8.00
CA ALA A 250 1.97 -27.92 -6.59
C ALA A 250 1.84 -26.43 -6.34
N TYR A 251 1.11 -26.07 -5.28
CA TYR A 251 1.10 -24.72 -4.74
C TYR A 251 1.09 -24.78 -3.21
N ASP A 252 2.06 -24.11 -2.60
CA ASP A 252 2.14 -23.95 -1.15
C ASP A 252 2.05 -22.47 -0.79
N LEU A 253 1.09 -22.10 0.06
CA LEU A 253 1.09 -20.80 0.72
C LEU A 253 1.80 -20.92 2.07
N ILE A 254 3.09 -20.58 2.09
CA ILE A 254 3.97 -20.84 3.22
C ILE A 254 3.85 -19.70 4.24
N GLU A 255 3.34 -20.00 5.44
CA GLU A 255 3.27 -19.02 6.53
C GLU A 255 4.64 -18.83 7.17
N VAL A 256 5.21 -17.65 6.97
CA VAL A 256 6.61 -17.35 7.28
C VAL A 256 6.86 -17.37 8.79
N GLU A 257 5.87 -16.98 9.59
CA GLU A 257 6.01 -16.94 11.05
C GLU A 257 6.33 -18.32 11.65
N GLN A 258 5.81 -19.39 11.03
CA GLN A 258 6.03 -20.78 11.47
C GLN A 258 7.47 -21.28 11.22
N LEU A 259 8.24 -20.56 10.41
CA LEU A 259 9.63 -20.89 10.12
C LEU A 259 10.53 -20.52 11.30
N THR A 260 11.56 -21.33 11.51
CA THR A 260 12.52 -21.16 12.62
C THR A 260 13.90 -20.72 12.16
N GLN A 261 14.24 -20.94 10.89
CA GLN A 261 15.53 -20.54 10.33
C GLN A 261 15.46 -19.11 9.78
N GLU A 262 16.54 -18.36 9.97
CA GLU A 262 16.66 -16.96 9.58
C GLU A 262 18.00 -16.73 8.88
N ASP A 263 17.98 -15.97 7.79
CA ASP A 263 19.19 -15.48 7.16
C ASP A 263 19.85 -14.45 8.08
N ARG A 264 21.11 -14.70 8.46
CA ARG A 264 21.81 -13.86 9.44
C ARG A 264 22.13 -12.46 8.93
N ALA A 265 22.39 -12.31 7.64
CA ALA A 265 22.74 -11.01 7.06
C ALA A 265 21.50 -10.12 6.98
N VAL A 266 20.37 -10.68 6.52
CA VAL A 266 19.08 -9.99 6.50
C VAL A 266 18.61 -9.70 7.93
N LYS A 267 18.80 -10.62 8.87
CA LYS A 267 18.51 -10.38 10.29
C LYS A 267 19.28 -9.18 10.83
N ALA A 268 20.56 -9.04 10.49
CA ALA A 268 21.35 -7.90 10.93
C ALA A 268 20.80 -6.55 10.43
N ILE A 269 20.27 -6.50 9.21
CA ILE A 269 19.59 -5.31 8.67
C ILE A 269 18.34 -4.98 9.50
N ILE A 270 17.49 -5.97 9.78
CA ILE A 270 16.29 -5.79 10.60
C ILE A 270 16.64 -5.35 12.04
N ASP A 271 17.65 -5.97 12.65
CA ASP A 271 18.10 -5.61 14.00
C ASP A 271 18.65 -4.16 14.03
N GLN A 272 19.38 -3.74 13.00
CA GLN A 272 19.83 -2.36 12.85
C GLN A 272 18.65 -1.40 12.72
N MET A 273 17.67 -1.69 11.86
CA MET A 273 16.47 -0.87 11.71
C MET A 273 15.71 -0.72 13.02
N ARG A 274 15.57 -1.81 13.79
CA ARG A 274 14.97 -1.78 15.13
C ARG A 274 15.77 -0.89 16.08
N SER A 275 17.09 -1.01 16.09
CA SER A 275 17.95 -0.17 16.92
C SER A 275 17.84 1.31 16.57
N GLU A 276 17.79 1.65 15.28
CA GLU A 276 17.63 3.03 14.80
C GLU A 276 16.26 3.58 15.16
N ARG A 277 15.20 2.78 15.01
CA ARG A 277 13.84 3.12 15.45
C ARG A 277 13.80 3.35 16.96
N ASP A 278 14.35 2.44 17.75
CA ASP A 278 14.35 2.54 19.21
C ASP A 278 15.15 3.76 19.68
N ALA A 279 16.28 4.05 19.02
CA ALA A 279 17.05 5.27 19.26
C ALA A 279 16.25 6.53 18.91
N ALA A 280 15.59 6.56 17.74
CA ALA A 280 14.73 7.67 17.34
C ALA A 280 13.57 7.90 18.30
N PHE A 281 12.94 6.83 18.80
CA PHE A 281 11.79 6.91 19.71
C PHE A 281 12.18 7.12 21.17
N SER A 282 13.45 6.92 21.52
CA SER A 282 14.00 7.28 22.83
C SER A 282 14.21 8.78 23.01
N GLN A 283 14.15 9.55 21.92
CA GLN A 283 14.20 11.00 21.96
C GLN A 283 12.80 11.59 22.07
N PRO A 284 12.60 12.65 22.88
CA PRO A 284 11.33 13.33 22.91
C PRO A 284 11.05 14.00 21.56
N ILE A 285 9.84 13.82 21.04
CA ILE A 285 9.33 14.50 19.84
C ILE A 285 9.12 15.98 20.14
N ALA A 286 8.67 16.27 21.35
CA ALA A 286 8.25 17.58 21.82
C ALA A 286 8.29 17.64 23.35
N VAL A 287 8.22 18.86 23.91
CA VAL A 287 8.01 19.06 25.35
C VAL A 287 6.72 19.85 25.56
N LEU A 288 5.70 19.21 26.12
CA LEU A 288 4.44 19.88 26.41
C LEU A 288 4.54 20.79 27.63
N PRO A 289 4.08 22.05 27.54
CA PRO A 289 4.03 22.95 28.69
C PRO A 289 2.95 22.52 29.71
N GLN A 290 1.93 21.80 29.27
CA GLN A 290 0.81 21.34 30.08
C GLN A 290 0.26 20.01 29.56
N ALA A 291 -0.40 19.23 30.43
CA ALA A 291 -1.03 17.99 30.03
C ALA A 291 -2.22 18.26 29.08
N LEU A 292 -2.42 17.34 28.13
CA LEU A 292 -3.57 17.32 27.22
C LEU A 292 -4.44 16.11 27.56
N ASP A 293 -5.68 16.36 27.93
CA ASP A 293 -6.63 15.35 28.38
C ASP A 293 -7.27 14.65 27.18
N GLY A 294 -7.05 13.34 27.08
CA GLY A 294 -7.63 12.43 26.10
C GLY A 294 -8.39 11.29 26.76
N GLU A 295 -8.85 11.47 28.01
CA GLU A 295 -9.65 10.47 28.69
C GLU A 295 -11.02 10.29 28.03
N ARG A 296 -11.51 9.05 28.03
CA ARG A 296 -12.78 8.70 27.38
C ARG A 296 -13.95 9.52 27.91
N GLU A 297 -13.98 9.81 29.20
CA GLU A 297 -15.07 10.60 29.80
C GLU A 297 -15.08 12.03 29.26
N SER A 298 -13.92 12.69 29.23
CA SER A 298 -13.76 14.05 28.72
C SER A 298 -14.05 14.15 27.22
N ILE A 299 -13.61 13.18 26.43
CA ILE A 299 -13.94 13.08 25.00
C ILE A 299 -15.45 13.00 24.79
N ARG A 300 -16.12 12.12 25.56
CA ARG A 300 -17.57 11.91 25.43
C ARG A 300 -18.39 13.14 25.84
N GLN A 301 -17.86 13.91 26.79
CA GLN A 301 -18.45 15.16 27.26
C GLN A 301 -18.08 16.37 26.38
N GLY A 302 -17.19 16.21 25.41
CA GLY A 302 -16.73 17.29 24.53
C GLY A 302 -15.83 18.32 25.22
N VAL A 303 -15.15 17.94 26.30
CA VAL A 303 -14.28 18.83 27.10
C VAL A 303 -12.80 18.44 27.06
N SER A 304 -12.44 17.44 26.25
CA SER A 304 -11.05 17.02 26.01
C SER A 304 -10.21 18.17 25.48
N SER A 305 -9.02 18.39 26.06
CA SER A 305 -8.05 19.34 25.53
C SER A 305 -7.12 18.74 24.47
N LEU A 306 -7.04 17.41 24.37
CA LEU A 306 -6.25 16.72 23.34
C LEU A 306 -6.99 16.58 22.01
N ALA A 307 -8.30 16.28 22.03
CA ALA A 307 -9.05 15.98 20.82
C ALA A 307 -9.07 17.14 19.80
N PRO A 308 -9.26 18.42 20.21
CA PRO A 308 -9.16 19.55 19.27
C PRO A 308 -7.77 19.70 18.67
N VAL A 309 -6.71 19.42 19.45
CA VAL A 309 -5.32 19.48 18.98
C VAL A 309 -5.06 18.44 17.90
N ILE A 310 -5.57 17.22 18.08
CA ILE A 310 -5.49 16.16 17.06
C ILE A 310 -6.24 16.60 15.80
N CYS A 311 -7.50 17.05 15.93
CA CYS A 311 -8.29 17.49 14.77
C CYS A 311 -7.64 18.66 14.03
N GLN A 312 -7.05 19.60 14.76
CA GLN A 312 -6.26 20.69 14.19
C GLN A 312 -5.05 20.17 13.42
N ALA A 313 -4.28 19.23 13.99
CA ALA A 313 -3.12 18.65 13.34
C ALA A 313 -3.49 18.00 11.99
N LEU A 314 -4.58 17.22 11.98
CA LEU A 314 -5.10 16.59 10.77
C LEU A 314 -5.57 17.64 9.76
N PHE A 315 -6.31 18.67 10.21
CA PHE A 315 -6.74 19.77 9.36
C PHE A 315 -5.55 20.52 8.72
N GLU A 316 -4.52 20.86 9.50
CA GLU A 316 -3.34 21.57 9.03
C GLU A 316 -2.51 20.76 8.02
N ARG A 317 -2.63 19.42 8.02
CA ARG A 317 -1.95 18.57 7.04
C ARG A 317 -2.44 18.84 5.63
N ALA A 318 -3.74 19.01 5.43
CA ALA A 318 -4.30 19.36 4.12
C ALA A 318 -3.66 20.65 3.58
N GLY A 319 -3.55 21.69 4.42
CA GLY A 319 -2.92 22.96 4.04
C GLY A 319 -1.42 22.84 3.72
N GLN A 320 -0.69 21.96 4.41
CA GLN A 320 0.74 21.70 4.13
C GLN A 320 0.95 21.05 2.75
N LEU A 321 -0.03 20.29 2.28
CA LEU A 321 -0.05 19.68 0.94
C LEU A 321 -0.66 20.61 -0.12
N GLY A 322 -0.94 21.87 0.22
CA GLY A 322 -1.54 22.84 -0.72
C GLY A 322 -3.04 22.65 -0.97
N LEU A 323 -3.71 21.81 -0.17
CA LEU A 323 -5.13 21.50 -0.30
C LEU A 323 -5.98 22.43 0.59
N GLN A 324 -7.23 22.65 0.20
CA GLN A 324 -8.17 23.45 0.97
C GLN A 324 -9.16 22.56 1.72
N ALA A 325 -9.14 22.59 3.05
CA ALA A 325 -10.14 21.93 3.87
C ALA A 325 -11.08 22.96 4.53
N ASP A 326 -12.36 22.64 4.60
CA ASP A 326 -13.38 23.40 5.32
C ASP A 326 -13.44 23.05 6.82
N GLY A 327 -13.03 21.85 7.19
CA GLY A 327 -12.97 21.38 8.57
C GLY A 327 -12.37 19.97 8.70
N ALA A 328 -12.30 19.47 9.92
CA ALA A 328 -11.89 18.10 10.20
C ALA A 328 -12.83 17.42 11.19
N VAL A 329 -13.02 16.11 11.05
CA VAL A 329 -13.82 15.25 11.94
C VAL A 329 -13.14 13.91 12.15
N ILE A 330 -13.02 13.48 13.40
CA ILE A 330 -12.74 12.08 13.77
C ILE A 330 -13.73 11.58 14.83
N ASN A 331 -13.86 10.26 14.94
CA ASN A 331 -14.61 9.63 16.02
C ASN A 331 -13.82 9.70 17.35
N GLY A 332 -14.48 10.08 18.44
CA GLY A 332 -13.83 10.21 19.75
C GLY A 332 -13.24 8.90 20.27
N PHE A 333 -13.76 7.74 19.86
CA PHE A 333 -13.22 6.45 20.28
C PHE A 333 -11.84 6.13 19.71
N GLY A 334 -11.39 6.85 18.68
CA GLY A 334 -10.03 6.74 18.15
C GLY A 334 -8.97 7.22 19.14
N ILE A 335 -9.30 8.15 20.04
CA ILE A 335 -8.39 8.72 21.04
C ILE A 335 -8.46 7.90 22.32
N ARG A 336 -7.32 7.37 22.78
CA ARG A 336 -7.27 6.29 23.78
C ARG A 336 -6.53 6.63 25.07
N ALA A 337 -5.80 7.74 25.09
CA ALA A 337 -4.99 8.14 26.23
C ALA A 337 -4.80 9.66 26.26
N SER A 338 -4.48 10.17 27.43
CA SER A 338 -4.01 11.53 27.65
C SER A 338 -2.50 11.67 27.42
N LEU A 339 -2.03 12.90 27.22
CA LEU A 339 -0.61 13.24 27.19
C LEU A 339 -0.25 14.06 28.44
N SER A 340 0.79 13.65 29.16
CA SER A 340 1.29 14.39 30.32
C SER A 340 2.06 15.64 29.90
N ALA A 341 2.16 16.62 30.81
CA ALA A 341 3.13 17.70 30.65
C ALA A 341 4.56 17.15 30.66
N GLY A 342 5.47 17.80 29.93
CA GLY A 342 6.86 17.36 29.79
C GLY A 342 7.15 16.64 28.47
N PRO A 343 8.24 15.87 28.38
CA PRO A 343 8.65 15.24 27.13
C PRO A 343 7.60 14.24 26.64
N ILE A 344 7.20 14.37 25.37
CA ILE A 344 6.38 13.38 24.66
C ILE A 344 7.28 12.53 23.80
N TYR A 345 7.09 11.22 23.84
CA TYR A 345 7.76 10.28 22.96
C TYR A 345 6.80 9.73 21.90
N TYR A 346 7.35 9.13 20.84
CA TYR A 346 6.54 8.46 19.83
C TYR A 346 5.61 7.40 20.44
N SER A 347 6.12 6.67 21.45
CA SER A 347 5.35 5.66 22.17
C SER A 347 4.13 6.23 22.91
N ASP A 348 4.13 7.51 23.27
CA ASP A 348 2.96 8.16 23.87
C ASP A 348 1.90 8.46 22.82
N LEU A 349 2.31 8.90 21.61
CA LEU A 349 1.39 9.09 20.49
C LEU A 349 0.76 7.76 20.02
N VAL A 350 1.52 6.65 20.05
CA VAL A 350 0.97 5.30 19.82
C VAL A 350 -0.09 4.93 20.86
N LYS A 351 0.10 5.31 22.13
CA LYS A 351 -0.94 5.07 23.15
C LYS A 351 -2.19 5.91 22.89
N VAL A 352 -2.04 7.12 22.35
CA VAL A 352 -3.16 8.02 22.03
C VAL A 352 -3.95 7.50 20.81
N LEU A 353 -3.28 7.18 19.70
CA LEU A 353 -3.87 6.66 18.45
C LEU A 353 -3.26 5.29 18.08
N PRO A 354 -3.65 4.20 18.75
CA PRO A 354 -3.01 2.89 18.58
C PRO A 354 -3.40 2.13 17.32
N PHE A 355 -4.30 2.69 16.51
CA PHE A 355 -4.89 1.99 15.38
C PHE A 355 -4.35 2.43 14.02
N SER A 356 -3.42 3.40 14.01
CA SER A 356 -2.73 3.99 12.86
C SER A 356 -3.64 4.07 11.63
N LYS A 357 -4.49 5.08 11.56
CA LYS A 357 -5.46 5.25 10.47
C LYS A 357 -4.94 6.22 9.42
N HIS A 358 -5.20 5.89 8.16
CA HIS A 358 -5.07 6.84 7.07
C HIS A 358 -6.03 8.01 7.30
N VAL A 359 -5.54 9.22 7.04
CA VAL A 359 -6.28 10.47 7.17
C VAL A 359 -6.63 10.92 5.77
N LEU A 360 -7.92 11.11 5.50
CA LEU A 360 -8.44 11.37 4.17
C LEU A 360 -9.01 12.79 4.13
N LEU A 361 -8.73 13.52 3.05
CA LEU A 361 -9.54 14.67 2.64
C LEU A 361 -10.69 14.13 1.79
N VAL A 362 -11.93 14.41 2.18
CA VAL A 362 -13.12 13.91 1.47
C VAL A 362 -14.05 15.04 1.06
N ALA A 363 -14.68 14.90 -0.10
CA ALA A 363 -15.72 15.79 -0.60
C ALA A 363 -17.09 15.21 -0.21
N ILE A 364 -17.78 15.87 0.72
CA ILE A 364 -19.06 15.41 1.27
C ILE A 364 -20.15 16.46 1.05
N ARG A 365 -21.34 16.01 0.64
CA ARG A 365 -22.52 16.87 0.53
C ARG A 365 -22.97 17.33 1.93
N GLY A 366 -23.36 18.59 2.07
CA GLY A 366 -23.76 19.18 3.36
C GLY A 366 -24.85 18.40 4.09
N SER A 367 -25.82 17.85 3.36
CA SER A 367 -26.86 16.99 3.93
C SER A 367 -26.30 15.71 4.56
N ASP A 368 -25.35 15.04 3.89
CA ASP A 368 -24.73 13.81 4.37
C ASP A 368 -23.78 14.10 5.55
N LEU A 369 -23.09 15.25 5.54
CA LEU A 369 -22.28 15.73 6.66
C LEU A 369 -23.13 15.95 7.92
N VAL A 370 -24.24 16.70 7.79
CA VAL A 370 -25.17 16.94 8.91
C VAL A 370 -25.77 15.64 9.42
N ALA A 371 -26.24 14.77 8.51
CA ALA A 371 -26.83 13.49 8.89
C ALA A 371 -25.84 12.60 9.67
N SER A 372 -24.61 12.46 9.16
CA SER A 372 -23.57 11.66 9.81
C SER A 372 -23.17 12.19 11.18
N LEU A 373 -23.03 13.51 11.34
CA LEU A 373 -22.62 14.10 12.62
C LEU A 373 -23.73 14.09 13.68
N LYS A 374 -24.99 13.96 13.26
CA LYS A 374 -26.13 13.76 14.19
C LYS A 374 -26.13 12.38 14.83
N THR A 375 -25.70 11.35 14.10
CA THR A 375 -25.72 9.96 14.57
C THR A 375 -24.36 9.46 15.05
N GLY A 376 -23.28 10.08 14.54
CA GLY A 376 -21.90 9.71 14.82
C GLY A 376 -21.56 9.74 16.31
N LEU A 377 -20.81 8.73 16.75
CA LEU A 377 -20.46 8.58 18.16
C LEU A 377 -19.30 9.50 18.55
N HIS A 378 -19.63 10.54 19.32
CA HIS A 378 -18.69 11.50 19.92
C HIS A 378 -17.76 12.18 18.89
N PRO A 379 -18.30 12.90 17.89
CA PRO A 379 -17.49 13.59 16.89
C PRO A 379 -16.57 14.62 17.54
N GLN A 380 -15.28 14.51 17.22
CA GLN A 380 -14.26 15.50 17.55
C GLN A 380 -14.00 16.30 16.27
N MET A 381 -14.01 17.62 16.39
CA MET A 381 -14.12 18.49 15.22
C MET A 381 -13.14 19.67 15.28
N TRP A 382 -12.73 20.13 14.10
CA TRP A 382 -12.04 21.40 13.90
C TRP A 382 -12.69 22.15 12.74
N GLY A 383 -12.98 23.44 12.90
CA GLY A 383 -13.67 24.25 11.87
C GLY A 383 -15.17 23.98 11.69
N ILE A 384 -15.72 22.97 12.39
CA ILE A 384 -17.15 22.62 12.40
C ILE A 384 -17.68 22.80 13.83
N VAL A 385 -18.81 23.50 13.96
CA VAL A 385 -19.42 23.83 15.27
C VAL A 385 -20.91 23.48 15.25
N PRO A 386 -21.41 22.71 16.23
CA PRO A 386 -22.85 22.50 16.41
C PRO A 386 -23.58 23.80 16.77
N ASP A 387 -24.73 24.04 16.13
CA ASP A 387 -25.63 25.16 16.42
C ASP A 387 -27.08 24.65 16.52
N GLY A 388 -27.44 24.14 17.70
CA GLY A 388 -28.73 23.47 17.91
C GLY A 388 -28.85 22.18 17.10
N GLU A 389 -29.79 22.16 16.15
CA GLU A 389 -30.02 21.04 15.21
C GLU A 389 -29.22 21.18 13.92
N ASP A 390 -28.51 22.30 13.74
CA ASP A 390 -27.71 22.62 12.56
C ASP A 390 -26.21 22.55 12.86
N LEU A 391 -25.40 22.71 11.82
CA LEU A 391 -23.95 22.80 11.88
C LEU A 391 -23.48 24.09 11.23
N LEU A 392 -22.45 24.70 11.80
CA LEU A 392 -21.71 25.79 11.20
C LEU A 392 -20.36 25.27 10.71
N VAL A 393 -20.03 25.58 9.46
CA VAL A 393 -18.70 25.36 8.88
C VAL A 393 -18.15 26.72 8.49
N ASN A 394 -16.95 27.06 8.98
CA ASN A 394 -16.36 28.40 8.78
C ASN A 394 -17.30 29.55 9.20
N GLY A 395 -18.10 29.33 10.26
CA GLY A 395 -19.02 30.31 10.83
C GLY A 395 -20.31 30.53 10.02
N ARG A 396 -20.62 29.68 9.04
CA ARG A 396 -21.86 29.73 8.25
C ARG A 396 -22.62 28.41 8.36
N ALA A 397 -23.95 28.49 8.38
CA ALA A 397 -24.80 27.31 8.36
C ALA A 397 -24.48 26.41 7.16
N VAL A 398 -24.45 25.10 7.41
CA VAL A 398 -24.23 24.11 6.35
C VAL A 398 -25.40 24.13 5.37
N GLU A 399 -25.09 24.33 4.09
CA GLU A 399 -26.06 24.29 3.00
C GLU A 399 -26.21 22.83 2.52
N PRO A 400 -27.43 22.27 2.49
CA PRO A 400 -27.63 20.84 2.21
C PRO A 400 -27.03 20.35 0.89
N ASP A 401 -27.12 21.14 -0.17
CA ASP A 401 -26.65 20.75 -1.51
C ASP A 401 -25.21 21.17 -1.82
N ARG A 402 -24.57 21.92 -0.93
CA ARG A 402 -23.17 22.33 -1.10
C ARG A 402 -22.23 21.18 -0.74
N VAL A 403 -21.15 21.03 -1.49
CA VAL A 403 -20.06 20.10 -1.17
C VAL A 403 -19.03 20.80 -0.29
N TYR A 404 -18.58 20.10 0.75
CA TYR A 404 -17.57 20.54 1.71
C TYR A 404 -16.38 19.60 1.66
N GLN A 405 -15.18 20.16 1.78
CA GLN A 405 -13.94 19.37 1.89
C GLN A 405 -13.61 19.16 3.37
N ILE A 406 -13.79 17.93 3.86
CA ILE A 406 -13.62 17.58 5.28
C ILE A 406 -12.46 16.61 5.43
N VAL A 407 -11.53 16.90 6.34
CA VAL A 407 -10.50 15.93 6.74
C VAL A 407 -11.10 14.94 7.73
N THR A 408 -10.93 13.65 7.49
CA THR A 408 -11.37 12.59 8.40
C THR A 408 -10.38 11.42 8.43
N ASN A 409 -10.69 10.34 9.14
CA ASN A 409 -9.89 9.12 9.09
C ASN A 409 -10.63 8.02 8.31
N SER A 410 -9.90 7.04 7.79
CA SER A 410 -10.46 5.96 6.97
C SER A 410 -11.52 5.13 7.71
N PHE A 411 -11.50 5.12 9.05
CA PHE A 411 -12.51 4.44 9.86
C PHE A 411 -13.86 5.17 9.84
N VAL A 412 -13.87 6.49 10.06
CA VAL A 412 -15.07 7.33 9.96
C VAL A 412 -15.58 7.37 8.52
N TRP A 413 -14.67 7.52 7.55
CA TRP A 413 -15.04 7.45 6.13
C TRP A 413 -15.77 6.15 5.79
N SER A 414 -15.35 5.00 6.33
CA SER A 414 -16.02 3.71 6.10
C SER A 414 -17.43 3.57 6.72
N GLY A 415 -17.97 4.64 7.33
CA GLY A 415 -19.30 4.68 7.92
C GLY A 415 -19.40 4.03 9.31
N LYS A 416 -18.28 3.64 9.92
CA LYS A 416 -18.28 3.00 11.25
C LYS A 416 -18.54 4.02 12.35
N ASP A 417 -18.94 3.56 13.54
CA ASP A 417 -19.35 4.40 14.68
C ASP A 417 -20.55 5.33 14.37
N ASN A 418 -21.48 4.85 13.53
CA ASN A 418 -22.71 5.54 13.11
C ASN A 418 -22.47 6.80 12.25
N TYR A 419 -21.32 6.89 11.59
CA TYR A 419 -21.05 7.94 10.59
C TYR A 419 -21.58 7.50 9.22
N ASP A 420 -22.80 6.97 9.19
CA ASP A 420 -23.28 6.11 8.11
C ASP A 420 -23.22 6.77 6.73
N ASP A 421 -23.33 8.08 6.60
CA ASP A 421 -23.32 8.75 5.29
C ASP A 421 -21.91 9.21 4.84
N PHE A 422 -20.87 9.08 5.68
CA PHE A 422 -19.50 9.45 5.30
C PHE A 422 -18.93 8.55 4.19
N HIS A 423 -19.37 7.29 4.07
CA HIS A 423 -18.90 6.39 2.99
C HIS A 423 -19.37 6.83 1.59
N LYS A 424 -20.33 7.75 1.52
CA LYS A 424 -20.77 8.37 0.26
C LYS A 424 -19.84 9.49 -0.18
N ALA A 425 -18.98 9.99 0.72
CA ALA A 425 -18.05 11.07 0.42
C ALA A 425 -16.95 10.55 -0.50
N GLU A 426 -16.66 11.31 -1.55
CA GLU A 426 -15.57 11.03 -2.47
C GLU A 426 -14.24 11.32 -1.78
N ILE A 427 -13.29 10.40 -1.87
CA ILE A 427 -11.93 10.64 -1.37
C ILE A 427 -11.27 11.60 -2.36
N VAL A 428 -10.85 12.76 -1.87
CA VAL A 428 -10.11 13.76 -2.65
C VAL A 428 -8.62 13.48 -2.58
N GLN A 429 -8.12 13.09 -1.40
CA GLN A 429 -6.70 12.81 -1.18
C GLN A 429 -6.50 11.98 0.10
N ASP A 430 -5.59 11.01 0.08
CA ASP A 430 -4.99 10.45 1.29
C ASP A 430 -3.84 11.34 1.78
N LEU A 431 -3.94 11.82 3.02
CA LEU A 431 -3.03 12.76 3.66
C LEU A 431 -1.91 12.06 4.45
N GLY A 432 -1.96 10.73 4.57
CA GLY A 432 -1.02 9.88 5.30
C GLY A 432 -1.58 9.34 6.62
N LEU A 433 -0.74 8.66 7.41
CA LEU A 433 -1.15 8.09 8.70
C LEU A 433 -1.32 9.18 9.76
N ASP A 434 -2.38 9.04 10.56
CA ASP A 434 -2.71 9.93 11.67
C ASP A 434 -1.54 10.11 12.64
N ILE A 435 -0.84 9.03 12.97
CA ILE A 435 0.27 9.04 13.91
C ILE A 435 1.48 9.87 13.44
N ASP A 436 1.75 9.88 12.14
CA ASP A 436 2.83 10.67 11.56
C ASP A 436 2.46 12.14 11.52
N ILE A 437 1.23 12.43 11.11
CA ILE A 437 0.71 13.80 11.06
C ILE A 437 0.74 14.44 12.45
N ILE A 438 0.27 13.73 13.48
CA ILE A 438 0.34 14.26 14.85
C ILE A 438 1.78 14.36 15.34
N SER A 439 2.66 13.41 14.99
CA SER A 439 4.07 13.45 15.38
C SER A 439 4.77 14.69 14.82
N GLU A 440 4.61 14.95 13.52
CA GLU A 440 5.12 16.15 12.85
C GLU A 440 4.51 17.43 13.42
N PHE A 441 3.21 17.44 13.70
CA PHE A 441 2.53 18.58 14.31
C PHE A 441 3.10 18.91 15.69
N PHE A 442 3.20 17.92 16.59
CA PHE A 442 3.74 18.14 17.93
C PHE A 442 5.20 18.59 17.87
N LYS A 443 6.00 18.01 16.96
CA LYS A 443 7.38 18.44 16.72
C LYS A 443 7.47 19.88 16.23
N ARG A 444 6.56 20.32 15.35
CA ARG A 444 6.55 21.70 14.85
C ARG A 444 6.10 22.71 15.91
N GLN A 445 5.04 22.39 16.66
CA GLN A 445 4.41 23.32 17.60
C GLN A 445 5.12 23.38 18.95
N TYR A 446 5.73 22.27 19.37
CA TYR A 446 6.29 22.07 20.70
C TYR A 446 7.70 21.45 20.69
N GLY A 447 8.30 21.28 19.52
CA GLY A 447 9.71 20.94 19.39
C GLY A 447 10.58 22.18 19.62
N GLY A 448 11.65 22.00 20.40
CA GLY A 448 12.66 23.03 20.67
C GLY A 448 13.78 23.05 19.65
#